data_AF-A0A2E8UZG3-F1
#
_entry.id   AF-A0A2E8UZG3-F1
#
_cell.length_a   1.000
_cell.length_b   1.000
_cell.length_c   1.000
_cell.angle_alpha   90.00
_cell.angle_beta   90.00
_cell.angle_gamma   90.00
#
_symmetry.space_group_name_H-M   'P 1'
#
loop_
_entity.id
_entity.type
_entity.pdbx_description
1 polymer ?
#
loop_
_entity_poly.entity_id
_entity_poly.type
_entity_poly.pdbx_seq_one_letter_code
_entity_poly.pdbx_strand_id
1 'polypeptide(L)'
;STPASYFHLLRWQVFSRLTRPLIIFTPKSLLRAKQAVSTTDEFTSGTFQPILLDPEHEGPEITKVLLCSGKIYYDLAAHRDEHGLHNTAILRFERLYPLPFRLAEVLDRYPNAEIRWVQEEPANQGAWSFVAMNAPPMVNRPIEGVTRPSSSSPAVGTHQRHVAEQQAVVEQAFA
;
A
#
# COMPACT_ATOMS: atom_id res chain seq x y z
N SER A 1 1.39 -2.10 -7.84
CA SER A 1 2.72 -1.54 -7.50
C SER A 1 3.87 -2.19 -8.28
N THR A 2 3.72 -3.42 -8.78
CA THR A 2 4.75 -4.10 -9.60
C THR A 2 4.25 -4.44 -11.01
N PRO A 3 5.13 -4.57 -12.01
CA PRO A 3 4.75 -5.06 -13.35
C PRO A 3 4.08 -6.45 -13.33
N ALA A 4 4.57 -7.40 -12.52
CA ALA A 4 3.97 -8.72 -12.41
C ALA A 4 2.54 -8.68 -11.86
N SER A 5 2.25 -7.82 -10.87
CA SER A 5 0.89 -7.64 -10.35
C SER A 5 -0.08 -7.18 -11.45
N TYR A 6 0.34 -6.21 -12.28
CA TYR A 6 -0.47 -5.74 -13.41
C TYR A 6 -0.72 -6.84 -14.44
N PHE A 7 0.31 -7.61 -14.80
CA PHE A 7 0.21 -8.75 -15.72
C PHE A 7 -0.79 -9.80 -15.22
N HIS A 8 -0.67 -10.22 -13.97
CA HIS A 8 -1.54 -11.24 -13.40
C HIS A 8 -2.97 -10.75 -13.22
N LEU A 9 -3.16 -9.48 -12.86
CA LEU A 9 -4.48 -8.89 -12.72
C LEU A 9 -5.23 -8.82 -14.05
N LEU A 10 -4.57 -8.44 -15.14
CA LEU A 10 -5.18 -8.43 -16.47
C LEU A 10 -5.55 -9.83 -16.94
N ARG A 11 -4.67 -10.82 -16.73
CA ARG A 11 -4.96 -12.23 -17.03
C ARG A 11 -6.14 -12.73 -16.21
N TRP A 12 -6.17 -12.41 -14.92
CA TRP A 12 -7.28 -12.77 -14.06
C TRP A 12 -8.60 -12.21 -14.59
N GLN A 13 -8.63 -10.95 -15.04
CA GLN A 13 -9.83 -10.35 -15.62
C GLN A 13 -10.34 -11.09 -16.87
N VAL A 14 -9.45 -11.56 -17.75
CA VAL A 14 -9.81 -12.26 -18.99
C VAL A 14 -10.22 -13.72 -18.73
N PHE A 15 -9.52 -14.41 -17.84
CA PHE A 15 -9.75 -15.84 -17.55
C PHE A 15 -10.78 -16.09 -16.45
N SER A 16 -11.20 -15.06 -15.71
CA SER A 16 -12.22 -15.15 -14.68
C SER A 16 -13.58 -15.45 -15.29
N ARG A 17 -14.35 -16.34 -14.64
CA ARG A 17 -15.78 -16.55 -14.97
C ARG A 17 -16.67 -15.39 -14.53
N LEU A 18 -16.16 -14.52 -13.65
CA LEU A 18 -16.86 -13.34 -13.15
C LEU A 18 -16.47 -12.13 -14.01
N THR A 19 -17.41 -11.67 -14.84
CA THR A 19 -17.29 -10.44 -15.62
C THR A 19 -17.80 -9.25 -14.80
N ARG A 20 -16.88 -8.59 -14.08
CA ARG A 20 -17.15 -7.33 -13.38
C ARG A 20 -16.19 -6.25 -13.86
N PRO A 21 -16.59 -4.96 -13.89
CA PRO A 21 -15.65 -3.88 -14.20
C PRO A 21 -14.47 -3.90 -13.23
N LEU A 22 -13.27 -3.73 -13.78
CA LEU A 22 -12.03 -3.62 -13.04
C LEU A 22 -11.49 -2.19 -13.19
N ILE A 23 -11.44 -1.46 -12.07
CA ILE A 23 -10.88 -0.10 -12.04
C ILE A 23 -9.42 -0.19 -11.61
N ILE A 24 -8.51 0.21 -12.51
CA ILE A 24 -7.07 0.17 -12.27
C ILE A 24 -6.52 1.59 -12.21
N PHE A 25 -5.92 1.95 -11.08
CA PHE A 25 -5.16 3.18 -10.94
C PHE A 25 -3.76 3.00 -11.55
N THR A 26 -3.65 3.25 -12.85
CA THR A 26 -2.39 3.06 -13.58
C THR A 26 -1.34 4.08 -13.14
N PRO A 27 -0.12 3.66 -12.77
CA PRO A 27 0.91 4.57 -12.30
C PRO A 27 1.51 5.38 -13.45
N LYS A 28 2.00 6.59 -13.13
CA LYS A 28 2.74 7.44 -14.09
C LYS A 28 4.25 7.32 -13.90
N SER A 29 4.74 7.60 -12.68
CA SER A 29 6.18 7.57 -12.36
C SER A 29 6.78 6.16 -12.38
N LEU A 30 6.00 5.15 -11.99
CA LEU A 30 6.49 3.77 -11.90
C LEU A 30 6.82 3.15 -13.27
N LEU A 31 6.35 3.73 -14.38
CA LEU A 31 6.64 3.21 -15.73
C LEU A 31 8.13 3.20 -16.07
N ARG A 32 8.94 3.99 -15.36
CA ARG A 32 10.41 4.10 -15.58
C ARG A 32 11.21 3.95 -14.29
N ALA A 33 10.57 3.59 -13.19
CA ALA A 33 11.22 3.48 -11.89
C ALA A 33 12.07 2.21 -11.85
N LYS A 34 13.36 2.34 -11.52
CA LYS A 34 14.32 1.22 -11.48
C LYS A 34 13.94 0.15 -10.46
N GLN A 35 13.32 0.57 -9.37
CA GLN A 35 12.83 -0.28 -8.29
C GLN A 35 11.49 -0.95 -8.60
N ALA A 36 10.76 -0.47 -9.61
CA ALA A 36 9.45 -1.02 -10.00
C ALA A 36 9.58 -2.01 -11.16
N VAL A 37 10.46 -3.00 -10.99
CA VAL A 37 10.71 -4.07 -11.97
C VAL A 37 10.23 -5.41 -11.43
N SER A 38 9.97 -6.36 -12.32
CA SER A 38 9.66 -7.74 -11.96
C SER A 38 10.55 -8.70 -12.73
N THR A 39 10.94 -9.79 -12.08
CA THR A 39 11.70 -10.89 -12.67
C THR A 39 10.80 -11.73 -13.58
N THR A 40 11.41 -12.49 -14.49
CA THR A 40 10.69 -13.45 -15.34
C THR A 40 9.89 -14.47 -14.53
N ASP A 41 10.44 -14.94 -13.41
CA ASP A 41 9.80 -15.96 -12.57
C ASP A 41 8.52 -15.46 -11.91
N GLU A 42 8.47 -14.18 -11.54
CA GLU A 42 7.25 -13.54 -11.02
C GLU A 42 6.11 -13.55 -12.06
N PHE A 43 6.42 -13.53 -13.36
CA PHE A 43 5.41 -13.63 -14.43
C PHE A 43 4.99 -15.07 -14.71
N THR A 44 5.93 -16.02 -14.68
CA THR A 44 5.68 -17.41 -15.11
C THR A 44 5.09 -18.28 -14.00
N SER A 45 5.50 -18.04 -12.76
CA SER A 45 5.14 -18.88 -11.60
C SER A 45 4.31 -18.13 -10.55
N GLY A 46 4.21 -16.80 -10.66
CA GLY A 46 3.42 -15.97 -9.76
C GLY A 46 1.92 -16.01 -10.03
N THR A 47 1.18 -15.31 -9.17
CA THR A 47 -0.25 -15.03 -9.33
C THR A 47 -0.56 -13.65 -8.75
N PHE A 48 -1.75 -13.13 -9.03
CA PHE A 48 -2.19 -11.87 -8.44
C PHE A 48 -2.40 -12.05 -6.93
N GLN A 49 -1.75 -11.19 -6.14
CA GLN A 49 -1.89 -11.17 -4.69
C GLN A 49 -2.62 -9.88 -4.28
N PRO A 50 -3.80 -9.96 -3.63
CA PRO A 50 -4.53 -8.77 -3.17
C PRO A 50 -3.74 -7.90 -2.19
N ILE A 51 -2.86 -8.53 -1.40
CA ILE A 51 -1.91 -7.88 -0.49
C ILE A 51 -0.54 -8.49 -0.79
N LEU A 52 0.46 -7.67 -1.10
CA LEU A 52 1.86 -8.09 -1.13
C LEU A 52 2.47 -7.90 0.25
N LEU A 53 3.08 -8.96 0.75
CA LEU A 53 3.73 -9.03 2.06
C LEU A 53 5.16 -8.48 2.02
N ASP A 54 5.76 -8.40 3.20
CA ASP A 54 7.12 -7.96 3.44
C ASP A 54 7.90 -9.08 4.14
N PRO A 55 8.36 -10.10 3.40
CA PRO A 55 8.87 -11.35 3.98
C PRO A 55 10.15 -11.17 4.80
N GLU A 56 10.85 -10.04 4.64
CA GLU A 56 12.05 -9.71 5.42
C GLU A 56 11.71 -9.09 6.78
N HIS A 57 10.47 -8.65 6.97
CA HIS A 57 9.97 -7.97 8.17
C HIS A 57 8.67 -8.66 8.59
N GLU A 58 8.76 -9.87 9.15
CA GLU A 58 7.64 -10.64 9.69
C GLU A 58 7.97 -11.18 11.07
N GLY A 59 7.09 -10.96 12.04
CA GLY A 59 7.26 -11.53 13.38
C GLY A 59 6.76 -10.63 14.51
N PRO A 60 6.79 -11.14 15.77
CA PRO A 60 6.34 -10.42 16.96
C PRO A 60 7.24 -9.23 17.34
N GLU A 61 8.46 -9.15 16.81
CA GLU A 61 9.41 -8.05 16.98
C GLU A 61 9.05 -6.79 16.18
N ILE A 62 8.18 -6.93 15.18
CA ILE A 62 7.68 -5.80 14.40
C ILE A 62 6.71 -5.00 15.26
N THR A 63 7.03 -3.73 15.47
CA THR A 63 6.24 -2.81 16.29
C THR A 63 5.30 -1.94 15.46
N LYS A 64 5.47 -1.92 14.13
CA LYS A 64 4.68 -1.08 13.22
C LYS A 64 4.42 -1.77 11.89
N VAL A 65 3.18 -1.71 11.43
CA VAL A 65 2.75 -2.20 10.12
C VAL A 65 2.18 -1.03 9.33
N LEU A 66 2.84 -0.69 8.23
CA LEU A 66 2.40 0.33 7.28
C LEU A 66 1.63 -0.34 6.14
N LEU A 67 0.33 -0.15 6.11
CA LEU A 67 -0.53 -0.52 5.00
C LEU A 67 -0.54 0.61 3.98
N CYS A 68 -0.25 0.33 2.72
CA CYS A 68 -0.29 1.35 1.67
C CYS A 68 -0.76 0.78 0.34
N SER A 69 -1.07 1.64 -0.62
CA SER A 69 -1.44 1.25 -1.99
C SER A 69 -0.72 2.12 -3.00
N GLY A 70 -0.29 1.51 -4.12
CA GLY A 70 0.30 2.26 -5.23
C GLY A 70 1.76 2.66 -4.99
N LYS A 71 2.13 3.88 -5.40
CA LYS A 71 3.54 4.29 -5.52
C LYS A 71 4.20 4.70 -4.20
N ILE A 72 3.41 5.13 -3.20
CA ILE A 72 3.94 5.59 -1.91
C ILE A 72 4.78 4.51 -1.20
N TYR A 73 4.51 3.23 -1.49
CA TYR A 73 5.35 2.12 -1.05
C TYR A 73 6.85 2.36 -1.26
N TYR A 74 7.23 2.87 -2.44
CA TYR A 74 8.63 3.04 -2.77
C TYR A 74 9.29 4.17 -1.97
N ASP A 75 8.53 5.20 -1.63
CA ASP A 75 9.01 6.29 -0.77
C ASP A 75 9.15 5.79 0.68
N LEU A 76 8.21 4.96 1.15
CA LEU A 76 8.27 4.34 2.49
C LEU A 76 9.44 3.35 2.61
N ALA A 77 9.62 2.48 1.61
CA ALA A 77 10.71 1.51 1.60
C ALA A 77 12.07 2.22 1.58
N ALA A 78 12.24 3.24 0.73
CA ALA A 78 13.47 4.02 0.69
C ALA A 78 13.77 4.70 2.04
N HIS A 79 12.76 5.31 2.68
CA HIS A 79 12.93 5.92 3.99
C HIS A 79 13.30 4.91 5.08
N ARG A 80 12.65 3.73 5.10
CA ARG A 80 12.96 2.65 6.03
C ARG A 80 14.41 2.20 5.90
N ASP A 81 14.86 1.98 4.67
CA ASP A 81 16.19 1.47 4.37
C ASP A 81 17.27 2.52 4.68
N GLU A 82 17.04 3.79 4.36
CA GLU A 82 17.94 4.90 4.68
C GLU A 82 18.15 5.09 6.20
N HIS A 83 17.13 4.76 7.01
CA HIS A 83 17.16 4.94 8.47
C HIS A 83 17.37 3.64 9.25
N GLY A 84 17.54 2.50 8.58
CA GLY A 84 17.77 1.20 9.22
C GLY A 84 16.61 0.75 10.13
N LEU A 85 15.37 1.04 9.74
CA LEU A 85 14.17 0.80 10.55
C LEU A 85 13.65 -0.64 10.40
N HIS A 86 14.31 -1.59 11.06
CA HIS A 86 14.00 -3.02 10.97
C HIS A 86 12.73 -3.46 11.72
N ASN A 87 12.17 -2.61 12.58
CA ASN A 87 10.96 -2.92 13.37
C ASN A 87 9.64 -2.55 12.65
N THR A 88 9.70 -2.22 11.36
CA THR A 88 8.55 -1.74 10.58
C THR A 88 8.35 -2.55 9.30
N ALA A 89 7.20 -3.21 9.18
CA ALA A 89 6.79 -3.92 7.98
C ALA A 89 5.94 -3.04 7.07
N ILE A 90 6.11 -3.14 5.75
CA ILE A 90 5.34 -2.36 4.76
C ILE A 90 4.53 -3.29 3.87
N LEU A 91 3.21 -3.36 4.09
CA LEU A 91 2.30 -4.21 3.34
C LEU A 91 1.59 -3.42 2.25
N ARG A 92 1.57 -3.96 1.03
CA ARG A 92 0.99 -3.28 -0.14
C ARG A 92 -0.37 -3.86 -0.49
N PHE A 93 -1.40 -3.05 -0.44
CA PHE A 93 -2.72 -3.37 -0.98
C PHE A 93 -2.70 -3.19 -2.49
N GLU A 94 -2.69 -4.29 -3.23
CA GLU A 94 -2.86 -4.30 -4.69
C GLU A 94 -4.34 -4.31 -5.09
N ARG A 95 -5.23 -4.74 -4.18
CA ARG A 95 -6.68 -4.69 -4.36
C ARG A 95 -7.37 -4.00 -3.18
N LEU A 96 -7.96 -2.84 -3.47
CA LEU A 96 -8.79 -2.11 -2.50
C LEU A 96 -10.20 -2.69 -2.39
N TYR A 97 -10.83 -3.06 -3.52
CA TYR A 97 -12.18 -3.60 -3.54
C TYR A 97 -12.30 -4.91 -4.33
N PRO A 98 -13.01 -5.92 -3.81
CA PRO A 98 -13.46 -6.03 -2.42
C PRO A 98 -12.28 -6.10 -1.46
N LEU A 99 -12.46 -5.62 -0.22
CA LEU A 99 -11.40 -5.69 0.80
C LEU A 99 -10.88 -7.13 0.93
N PRO A 100 -9.56 -7.32 1.05
CA PRO A 100 -9.00 -8.67 1.18
C PRO A 100 -9.48 -9.35 2.46
N PHE A 101 -10.26 -10.43 2.34
CA PHE A 101 -10.82 -11.17 3.50
C PHE A 101 -9.75 -11.71 4.45
N ARG A 102 -8.54 -12.00 3.94
CA ARG A 102 -7.38 -12.47 4.72
C ARG A 102 -6.60 -11.37 5.42
N LEU A 103 -7.11 -10.13 5.47
CA LEU A 103 -6.40 -9.04 6.11
C LEU A 103 -6.08 -9.33 7.58
N ALA A 104 -7.03 -9.92 8.33
CA ALA A 104 -6.79 -10.36 9.70
C ALA A 104 -5.65 -11.38 9.79
N GLU A 105 -5.71 -12.46 9.01
CA GLU A 105 -4.68 -13.51 8.98
C GLU A 105 -3.28 -12.96 8.64
N VAL A 106 -3.22 -11.96 7.76
CA VAL A 106 -1.97 -11.27 7.43
C VAL A 106 -1.45 -10.47 8.63
N LEU A 107 -2.34 -9.77 9.33
CA LEU A 107 -1.99 -8.96 10.50
C LEU A 107 -1.70 -9.78 11.76
N ASP A 108 -2.16 -11.03 11.83
CA ASP A 108 -1.83 -11.96 12.92
C ASP A 108 -0.34 -12.32 12.97
N ARG A 109 0.39 -12.15 11.85
CA ARG A 109 1.86 -12.27 11.81
C ARG A 109 2.56 -11.17 12.61
N TYR A 110 1.83 -10.11 12.96
CA TYR A 110 2.32 -8.89 13.60
C TYR A 110 1.51 -8.59 14.87
N PRO A 111 1.50 -9.48 15.87
CA PRO A 111 0.55 -9.41 16.99
C PRO A 111 0.69 -8.13 17.82
N ASN A 112 1.90 -7.57 17.92
CA ASN A 112 2.21 -6.41 18.77
C ASN A 112 2.23 -5.07 18.03
N ALA A 113 2.05 -5.07 16.71
CA ALA A 113 2.30 -3.88 15.90
C ALA A 113 1.17 -2.82 16.01
N GLU A 114 1.52 -1.55 15.91
CA GLU A 114 0.56 -0.52 15.52
C GLU A 114 0.29 -0.61 14.02
N ILE A 115 -0.97 -0.46 13.61
CA ILE A 115 -1.36 -0.55 12.19
C ILE A 115 -1.68 0.84 11.68
N ARG A 116 -1.00 1.26 10.61
CA ARG A 116 -1.22 2.56 9.96
C ARG A 116 -1.55 2.39 8.49
N TRP A 117 -2.60 3.06 8.02
CA TRP A 117 -2.88 3.25 6.60
C TRP A 117 -2.18 4.51 6.11
N VAL A 118 -1.24 4.35 5.19
CA VAL A 118 -0.42 5.45 4.67
C VAL A 118 -0.80 5.73 3.22
N GLN A 119 -1.14 6.99 2.93
CA GLN A 119 -1.45 7.43 1.57
C GLN A 119 -0.99 8.88 1.33
N GLU A 120 -0.64 9.18 0.08
CA GLU A 120 -0.25 10.54 -0.32
C GLU A 120 -1.48 11.41 -0.68
N GLU A 121 -2.63 10.79 -0.89
CA GLU A 121 -3.88 11.49 -1.11
C GLU A 121 -4.36 12.19 0.18
N PRO A 122 -5.04 13.35 0.06
CA PRO A 122 -5.72 14.00 1.19
C PRO A 122 -6.63 13.06 1.99
N ALA A 123 -6.81 13.28 3.28
CA ALA A 123 -7.61 12.42 4.17
C ALA A 123 -9.06 12.20 3.69
N ASN A 124 -9.64 13.20 3.03
CA ASN A 124 -10.98 13.14 2.43
C ASN A 124 -11.00 12.52 1.02
N GLN A 125 -9.88 11.98 0.55
CA GLN A 125 -9.66 11.39 -0.77
C GLN A 125 -8.90 10.06 -0.62
N GLY A 126 -8.55 9.44 -1.76
CA GLY A 126 -7.88 8.15 -1.77
C GLY A 126 -8.75 7.05 -1.17
N ALA A 127 -8.12 6.07 -0.55
CA ALA A 127 -8.81 4.90 -0.01
C ALA A 127 -9.06 4.98 1.50
N TRP A 128 -8.48 5.97 2.19
CA TRP A 128 -8.50 6.05 3.65
C TRP A 128 -9.92 5.96 4.23
N SER A 129 -10.86 6.77 3.74
CA SER A 129 -12.25 6.76 4.21
C SER A 129 -12.92 5.40 4.03
N PHE A 130 -12.66 4.71 2.92
CA PHE A 130 -13.16 3.37 2.65
C PHE A 130 -12.53 2.33 3.60
N VAL A 131 -11.22 2.36 3.79
CA VAL A 131 -10.50 1.45 4.70
C VAL A 131 -10.94 1.67 6.15
N ALA A 132 -10.96 2.93 6.62
CA ALA A 132 -11.37 3.30 7.97
C ALA A 132 -12.80 2.85 8.30
N MET A 133 -13.69 2.85 7.30
CA MET A 133 -15.09 2.40 7.48
C MET A 133 -15.25 0.88 7.43
N ASN A 134 -14.50 0.18 6.56
CA ASN A 134 -14.79 -1.21 6.22
C ASN A 134 -13.80 -2.23 6.79
N ALA A 135 -12.58 -1.83 7.16
CA ALA A 135 -11.58 -2.72 7.74
C ALA A 135 -11.77 -3.04 9.24
N PRO A 136 -12.27 -2.13 10.10
CA PRO A 136 -12.38 -2.41 11.55
C PRO A 136 -13.16 -3.69 11.91
N PRO A 137 -14.30 -4.01 11.26
CA PRO A 137 -15.01 -5.27 11.52
C PRO A 137 -14.22 -6.53 11.20
N MET A 138 -13.17 -6.43 10.36
CA MET A 138 -12.35 -7.55 9.92
C MET A 138 -11.13 -7.75 10.82
N VAL A 139 -10.52 -6.66 11.30
CA VAL A 139 -9.16 -6.66 11.86
C VAL A 139 -9.14 -6.62 13.39
N ASN A 140 -10.24 -6.23 14.06
CA ASN A 140 -10.36 -6.11 15.52
C ASN A 140 -9.19 -5.36 16.21
N ARG A 141 -8.50 -4.50 15.47
CA ARG A 141 -7.41 -3.62 15.93
C ARG A 141 -7.61 -2.26 15.26
N PRO A 142 -7.30 -1.15 15.95
CA PRO A 142 -7.41 0.17 15.35
C PRO A 142 -6.43 0.29 14.17
N ILE A 143 -6.87 0.98 13.12
CA ILE A 143 -6.02 1.39 12.00
C ILE A 143 -5.99 2.92 12.03
N GLU A 144 -4.80 3.49 12.13
CA GLU A 144 -4.59 4.95 12.10
C GLU A 144 -4.31 5.42 10.67
N GLY A 145 -4.87 6.55 10.27
CA GLY A 145 -4.63 7.13 8.94
C GLY A 145 -3.47 8.14 8.95
N VAL A 146 -2.44 7.88 8.16
CA VAL A 146 -1.35 8.83 7.87
C VAL A 146 -1.53 9.34 6.44
N THR A 147 -2.06 10.55 6.32
CA THR A 147 -2.50 11.12 5.04
C THR A 147 -2.10 12.59 4.94
N ARG A 148 -2.15 13.16 3.73
CA ARG A 148 -2.17 14.63 3.62
C ARG A 148 -3.42 15.21 4.31
N PRO A 149 -3.38 16.45 4.82
CA PRO A 149 -4.57 17.11 5.36
C PRO A 149 -5.71 17.15 4.34
N SER A 150 -6.96 17.10 4.82
CA SER A 150 -8.13 17.23 3.95
C SER A 150 -8.06 18.49 3.10
N SER A 151 -8.43 18.36 1.82
CA SER A 151 -8.33 19.43 0.84
C SER A 151 -9.47 19.36 -0.17
N SER A 152 -9.93 20.51 -0.64
CA SER A 152 -10.86 20.61 -1.78
C SER A 152 -10.18 20.32 -3.11
N SER A 153 -8.87 20.58 -3.22
CA SER A 153 -8.06 20.25 -4.38
C SER A 153 -7.39 18.88 -4.22
N PRO A 154 -7.28 18.05 -5.27
CA PRO A 154 -6.55 16.78 -5.21
C PRO A 154 -5.05 16.92 -4.87
N ALA A 155 -4.45 18.04 -5.27
CA ALA A 155 -3.04 18.33 -5.00
C ALA A 155 -2.80 19.83 -4.86
N VAL A 156 -1.69 20.18 -4.22
CA VAL A 156 -1.19 21.55 -4.16
C VAL A 156 -0.62 21.99 -5.50
N GLY A 157 -0.75 23.28 -5.81
CA GLY A 157 -0.31 23.84 -7.10
C GLY A 157 1.19 24.14 -7.19
N THR A 158 1.91 24.12 -6.07
CA THR A 158 3.35 24.45 -6.03
C THR A 158 4.20 23.21 -5.72
N HIS A 159 5.26 23.02 -6.50
CA HIS A 159 6.13 21.85 -6.37
C HIS A 159 6.82 21.78 -5.01
N GLN A 160 7.31 22.91 -4.48
CA GLN A 160 7.96 22.97 -3.16
C GLN A 160 7.03 22.47 -2.05
N ARG A 161 5.77 22.91 -2.05
CA ARG A 161 4.78 22.46 -1.06
C ARG A 161 4.46 20.98 -1.24
N HIS A 162 4.37 20.50 -2.48
CA HIS A 162 4.12 19.08 -2.75
C HIS A 162 5.23 18.19 -2.18
N VAL A 163 6.50 18.57 -2.36
CA VAL A 163 7.65 17.84 -1.81
C VAL A 163 7.63 17.85 -0.29
N ALA A 164 7.38 19.00 0.33
CA ALA A 164 7.28 19.11 1.79
C ALA A 164 6.14 18.24 2.36
N GLU A 165 4.96 18.25 1.73
CA GLU A 165 3.84 17.41 2.15
C GLU A 165 4.11 15.91 1.92
N GLN A 166 4.85 15.54 0.86
CA GLN A 166 5.25 14.16 0.63
C GLN A 166 6.19 13.67 1.72
N GLN A 167 7.22 14.46 2.03
CA GLN A 167 8.19 14.14 3.08
C GLN A 167 7.51 14.03 4.45
N ALA A 168 6.62 14.96 4.78
CA ALA A 168 5.89 14.94 6.05
C ALA A 168 5.03 13.68 6.23
N VAL A 169 4.35 13.22 5.16
CA VAL A 169 3.57 11.96 5.20
C VAL A 169 4.47 10.76 5.44
N VAL A 170 5.63 10.70 4.77
CA VAL A 170 6.59 9.61 4.93
C VAL A 170 7.16 9.62 6.35
N GLU A 171 7.65 10.76 6.85
CA GLU A 171 8.18 10.88 8.22
C GLU A 171 7.13 10.51 9.28
N GLN A 172 5.91 11.02 9.14
CA GLN A 172 4.81 10.71 10.06
C GLN A 172 4.44 9.22 10.04
N ALA A 173 4.63 8.53 8.92
CA ALA A 173 4.37 7.09 8.85
C ALA A 173 5.30 6.31 9.78
N PHE A 174 6.55 6.77 9.96
CA PHE A 174 7.55 6.11 10.81
C PHE A 174 7.66 6.70 12.23
N ALA A 175 7.07 7.86 12.49
CA ALA A 175 7.04 8.52 13.82
C ALA A 175 6.39 7.68 14.92
#